data_AF-A0A5Q2N187-F1
#
_entry.id   AF-A0A5Q2N187-F1
#
_cell.length_a   1.000
_cell.length_b   1.000
_cell.length_c   1.000
_cell.angle_alpha   90.00
_cell.angle_beta   90.00
_cell.angle_gamma   90.00
#
_symmetry.space_group_name_H-M   'P 1'
#
loop_
_entity.id
_entity.type
_entity.pdbx_description
1 polymer ?
#
loop_
_entity_poly.entity_id
_entity_poly.type
_entity_poly.pdbx_seq_one_letter_code
_entity_poly.pdbx_strand_id
1 'polypeptide(L)'
;MERESRTEKNLMRSLVLSLAVVLILGVLLTGCATQPTGSGQKSPSDEPIELGDYIILAWQTIGMKCTSDNDAWFSFHTPGNDMWAQVIKRGDPPVVVTEGITLTYEAPEDHRDPSKTLNFWEYAPITLGEEIPVNVGKRGKAADQGTLEVNEDKSAWTAIGIPISPYNDRGEVNAYPMFTVTATDEVTGQVLAQTKVAMPVSAELGCYLCHGGTTKNPGIGLADETAKNILAAHDKNTGTNLLAEAEAGKPQYCLDCHAAANVGAPGKPEVLSMSAALHGKHAQYIQGGTVDSCGVCHPSSHRGDVYCQRDVHRGFGLDCMDCHGTLPQHAASVLSNELHKPAAQKSLERLLPFLGDVEPVARGHWLNQPDCLSCHGPDHQKASFDASSYNQWIFERDELYRFQMSDNGDLMCASCHGSPHVIYPATTVFGYDQINYQPETYQGFAGPIGANGNCSVCHTASVTGDWHHKNQEQPFIAPSFANDPKR
;
A
#
# COMPACT_ATOMS: atom_id res chain seq x y z
N MET A 1 -7.10 92.77 -22.53
CA MET A 1 -5.72 92.41 -22.18
C MET A 1 -5.64 90.89 -22.34
N GLU A 2 -5.49 90.39 -23.57
CA GLU A 2 -4.20 90.02 -24.20
C GLU A 2 -3.48 88.95 -23.37
N ARG A 3 -3.16 87.72 -23.84
CA ARG A 3 -2.80 87.13 -25.14
C ARG A 3 -3.01 85.59 -25.00
N GLU A 4 -3.72 84.84 -25.84
CA GLU A 4 -3.33 84.25 -27.16
C GLU A 4 -1.86 83.76 -27.28
N SER A 5 -1.48 82.64 -27.90
CA SER A 5 -2.15 81.47 -28.50
C SER A 5 -1.04 80.49 -28.99
N ARG A 6 -1.43 79.21 -29.21
CA ARG A 6 -1.02 78.27 -30.30
C ARG A 6 0.45 77.88 -30.47
N THR A 7 0.80 76.67 -30.90
CA THR A 7 0.44 75.93 -32.14
C THR A 7 0.80 74.43 -31.94
N GLU A 8 0.31 73.38 -32.63
CA GLU A 8 -0.66 73.19 -33.70
C GLU A 8 -1.00 71.68 -33.80
N LYS A 9 -2.23 71.37 -34.21
CA LYS A 9 -2.69 70.06 -34.71
C LYS A 9 -2.46 69.99 -36.23
N ASN A 10 -2.37 68.80 -36.81
CA ASN A 10 -3.22 68.35 -37.94
C ASN A 10 -2.90 66.87 -38.26
N LEU A 11 -3.82 65.90 -38.36
CA LEU A 11 -5.11 65.72 -39.08
C LEU A 11 -4.95 65.12 -40.51
N MET A 12 -5.63 63.98 -40.68
CA MET A 12 -6.40 63.52 -41.87
C MET A 12 -5.73 62.84 -43.10
N ARG A 13 -6.11 61.56 -43.26
CA ARG A 13 -6.93 60.93 -44.34
C ARG A 13 -6.36 60.57 -45.72
N SER A 14 -6.89 59.41 -46.17
CA SER A 14 -7.17 58.94 -47.55
C SER A 14 -6.01 58.29 -48.32
N LEU A 15 -6.18 57.38 -49.28
CA LEU A 15 -7.17 56.39 -49.75
C LEU A 15 -6.51 55.81 -51.05
N VAL A 16 -7.01 54.70 -51.62
CA VAL A 16 -6.75 54.19 -53.01
C VAL A 16 -5.58 53.18 -53.14
N LEU A 17 -5.85 51.85 -53.21
CA LEU A 17 -6.00 50.99 -54.42
C LEU A 17 -4.62 50.66 -55.07
N SER A 18 -4.16 49.42 -55.30
CA SER A 18 -4.82 48.34 -56.07
C SER A 18 -4.02 47.01 -56.04
N LEU A 19 -4.75 45.90 -56.06
CA LEU A 19 -4.54 44.62 -56.77
C LEU A 19 -3.22 43.83 -56.69
N ALA A 20 -3.31 42.62 -56.11
CA ALA A 20 -3.11 41.37 -56.88
C ALA A 20 -3.88 40.20 -56.21
N VAL A 21 -4.74 39.57 -57.00
CA VAL A 21 -5.58 38.38 -56.77
C VAL A 21 -4.67 37.13 -56.95
N VAL A 22 -4.83 36.01 -56.23
CA VAL A 22 -5.56 34.80 -56.67
C VAL A 22 -5.56 33.74 -55.54
N LEU A 23 -6.78 33.39 -55.11
CA LEU A 23 -7.31 32.07 -54.72
C LEU A 23 -6.38 30.84 -54.60
N ILE A 24 -6.38 30.19 -53.42
CA ILE A 24 -6.50 28.73 -53.31
C ILE A 24 -7.53 28.37 -52.23
N LEU A 25 -8.49 27.55 -52.64
CA LEU A 25 -9.53 26.89 -51.86
C LEU A 25 -8.95 25.94 -50.78
N GLY A 26 -9.52 26.03 -49.59
CA GLY A 26 -10.02 24.91 -48.76
C GLY A 26 -9.13 23.70 -48.52
N VAL A 27 -8.73 23.52 -47.25
CA VAL A 27 -9.01 22.30 -46.48
C VAL A 27 -9.19 22.69 -45.00
N LEU A 28 -10.40 22.54 -44.48
CA LEU A 28 -10.69 22.46 -43.04
C LEU A 28 -10.20 21.08 -42.57
N LEU A 29 -9.04 21.02 -41.90
CA LEU A 29 -8.64 19.87 -41.12
C LEU A 29 -8.95 20.15 -39.66
N THR A 30 -10.08 19.61 -39.21
CA THR A 30 -10.33 19.27 -37.81
C THR A 30 -9.21 18.34 -37.35
N GLY A 31 -8.20 18.90 -36.70
CA GLY A 31 -7.19 18.13 -35.98
C GLY A 31 -7.83 17.54 -34.73
N CYS A 32 -8.45 16.37 -34.86
CA CYS A 32 -8.59 15.45 -33.74
C CYS A 32 -7.18 15.12 -33.26
N ALA A 33 -6.79 15.71 -32.13
CA ALA A 33 -5.57 15.33 -31.43
C ALA A 33 -5.70 13.86 -31.01
N THR A 34 -5.12 12.97 -31.82
CA THR A 34 -4.85 11.59 -31.45
C THR A 34 -3.91 11.62 -30.25
N GLN A 35 -4.41 11.22 -29.07
CA GLN A 35 -3.55 10.88 -27.95
C GLN A 35 -2.54 9.81 -28.40
N PRO A 36 -1.25 9.92 -28.01
CA PRO A 36 -0.29 8.89 -28.32
C PRO A 36 -0.63 7.63 -27.52
N THR A 37 -1.11 6.61 -28.23
CA THR A 37 -1.19 5.23 -27.73
C THR A 37 0.23 4.73 -27.51
N GLY A 38 0.64 4.67 -26.25
CA GLY A 38 2.03 4.40 -25.88
C GLY A 38 2.19 3.86 -24.46
N SER A 39 1.67 2.67 -24.20
CA SER A 39 2.33 1.68 -23.35
C SER A 39 1.95 0.30 -23.88
N GLY A 40 2.94 -0.51 -24.23
CA GLY A 40 2.76 -1.85 -24.78
C GLY A 40 2.16 -2.81 -23.75
N GLN A 41 0.87 -2.69 -23.47
CA GLN A 41 0.09 -3.81 -23.00
C GLN A 41 -0.11 -4.74 -24.19
N LYS A 42 0.29 -6.01 -24.03
CA LYS A 42 -0.23 -7.06 -24.91
C LYS A 42 -1.76 -6.98 -24.82
N SER A 43 -2.43 -6.82 -25.96
CA SER A 43 -3.81 -7.27 -26.08
C SER A 43 -3.87 -8.71 -25.54
N PRO A 44 -4.97 -9.12 -24.88
CA PRO A 44 -5.13 -10.52 -24.48
C PRO A 44 -4.75 -11.39 -25.68
N SER A 45 -3.85 -12.35 -25.49
CA SER A 45 -3.56 -13.29 -26.56
C SER A 45 -4.88 -13.98 -26.93
N ASP A 46 -5.22 -13.98 -28.22
CA ASP A 46 -6.37 -14.76 -28.73
C ASP A 46 -6.18 -16.27 -28.51
N GLU A 47 -4.99 -16.71 -28.08
CA GLU A 47 -4.75 -18.08 -27.65
C GLU A 47 -5.39 -18.34 -26.27
N PRO A 48 -6.23 -19.38 -26.15
CA PRO A 48 -6.82 -19.78 -24.87
C PRO A 48 -5.74 -20.09 -23.84
N ILE A 49 -5.91 -19.55 -22.63
CA ILE A 49 -5.06 -19.91 -21.49
C ILE A 49 -5.54 -21.27 -20.97
N GLU A 50 -4.72 -22.29 -21.17
CA GLU A 50 -4.95 -23.62 -20.64
C GLU A 50 -4.62 -23.65 -19.15
N LEU A 51 -5.67 -23.66 -18.32
CA LEU A 51 -5.56 -23.77 -16.87
C LEU A 51 -5.80 -25.21 -16.43
N GLY A 52 -5.08 -25.65 -15.38
CA GLY A 52 -5.31 -26.94 -14.73
C GLY A 52 -6.64 -26.97 -13.96
N ASP A 53 -6.93 -28.09 -13.28
CA ASP A 53 -8.20 -28.26 -12.53
C ASP A 53 -8.27 -27.40 -11.26
N TYR A 54 -7.13 -26.91 -10.76
CA TYR A 54 -7.04 -26.09 -9.56
C TYR A 54 -6.28 -24.79 -9.85
N ILE A 55 -6.66 -23.73 -9.14
CA ILE A 55 -5.92 -22.46 -9.09
C ILE A 55 -5.72 -22.03 -7.65
N ILE A 56 -4.74 -21.16 -7.41
CA ILE A 56 -4.46 -20.56 -6.10
C ILE A 56 -4.49 -19.04 -6.27
N LEU A 57 -5.38 -18.39 -5.54
CA LEU A 57 -5.42 -16.94 -5.41
C LEU A 57 -4.77 -16.57 -4.08
N ALA A 58 -3.59 -15.96 -4.11
CA ALA A 58 -2.78 -15.65 -2.92
C ALA A 58 -2.47 -14.15 -2.80
N TRP A 59 -2.49 -13.62 -1.59
CA TRP A 59 -2.25 -12.20 -1.33
C TRP A 59 -1.58 -11.97 0.03
N GLN A 60 -0.99 -10.79 0.20
CA GLN A 60 -0.57 -10.30 1.51
C GLN A 60 -1.70 -9.47 2.14
N THR A 61 -1.93 -9.49 3.45
CA THR A 61 -3.16 -8.90 4.04
C THR A 61 -3.42 -7.41 3.80
N ILE A 62 -2.40 -6.60 3.54
CA ILE A 62 -2.52 -5.12 3.45
C ILE A 62 -1.70 -4.48 2.31
N GLY A 63 -1.00 -5.26 1.48
CA GLY A 63 -0.17 -4.82 0.35
C GLY A 63 1.12 -4.06 0.69
N MET A 64 1.43 -3.92 1.98
CA MET A 64 2.62 -3.23 2.49
C MET A 64 3.07 -3.78 3.84
N LYS A 65 4.36 -3.66 4.16
CA LYS A 65 4.89 -3.92 5.51
C LYS A 65 6.10 -3.02 5.74
N CYS A 66 6.22 -2.49 6.95
CA CYS A 66 7.46 -1.88 7.42
C CYS A 66 8.11 -2.81 8.45
N THR A 67 9.43 -2.75 8.58
CA THR A 67 10.17 -3.41 9.66
C THR A 67 11.19 -2.45 10.24
N SER A 68 11.45 -2.56 11.53
CA SER A 68 12.67 -2.04 12.12
C SER A 68 13.85 -2.85 11.58
N ASP A 69 14.91 -2.15 11.18
CA ASP A 69 16.16 -2.75 10.70
C ASP A 69 17.35 -2.39 11.60
N ASN A 70 17.10 -1.74 12.74
CA ASN A 70 18.11 -1.37 13.72
C ASN A 70 17.62 -1.57 15.17
N ASP A 71 17.34 -2.83 15.51
CA ASP A 71 16.84 -3.22 16.83
C ASP A 71 17.88 -3.04 17.96
N ALA A 72 19.13 -2.70 17.63
CA ALA A 72 20.19 -2.39 18.60
C ALA A 72 19.95 -1.10 19.38
N TRP A 73 19.09 -0.21 18.86
CA TRP A 73 18.69 1.03 19.53
C TRP A 73 17.23 1.00 19.98
N PHE A 74 16.33 0.70 19.04
CA PHE A 74 14.94 0.50 19.34
C PHE A 74 14.23 -0.32 18.25
N SER A 75 13.13 -0.95 18.64
CA SER A 75 12.20 -1.63 17.75
C SER A 75 10.82 -0.97 17.84
N PHE A 76 10.21 -0.70 16.69
CA PHE A 76 8.84 -0.19 16.59
C PHE A 76 7.96 -1.07 15.71
N HIS A 77 8.56 -1.96 14.91
CA HIS A 77 7.83 -2.91 14.09
C HIS A 77 8.68 -4.14 13.83
N THR A 78 8.25 -5.29 14.34
CA THR A 78 8.99 -6.54 14.14
C THR A 78 8.76 -7.11 12.74
N PRO A 79 9.71 -7.89 12.19
CA PRO A 79 9.48 -8.70 11.01
C PRO A 79 8.27 -9.61 11.19
N GLY A 80 7.47 -9.79 10.13
CA GLY A 80 6.30 -10.65 10.16
C GLY A 80 5.24 -10.23 9.13
N ASN A 81 5.18 -10.97 8.04
CA ASN A 81 4.30 -10.75 6.92
C ASN A 81 3.19 -11.80 6.90
N ASP A 82 1.97 -11.40 6.54
CA ASP A 82 0.79 -12.26 6.64
C ASP A 82 0.32 -12.62 5.24
N MET A 83 0.53 -13.88 4.86
CA MET A 83 0.11 -14.45 3.59
C MET A 83 -1.25 -15.12 3.75
N TRP A 84 -2.13 -14.89 2.78
CA TRP A 84 -3.44 -15.52 2.67
C TRP A 84 -3.60 -16.14 1.29
N ALA A 85 -4.43 -17.17 1.18
CA ALA A 85 -4.78 -17.77 -0.09
C ALA A 85 -6.16 -18.45 -0.08
N GLN A 86 -6.81 -18.51 -1.25
CA GLN A 86 -7.92 -19.43 -1.50
C GLN A 86 -7.52 -20.37 -2.65
N VAL A 87 -7.69 -21.67 -2.43
CA VAL A 87 -7.49 -22.69 -3.46
C VAL A 87 -8.85 -23.01 -4.06
N ILE A 88 -8.98 -22.94 -5.37
CA ILE A 88 -10.25 -23.16 -6.06
C ILE A 88 -10.10 -24.37 -6.97
N LYS A 89 -10.93 -25.38 -6.76
CA LYS A 89 -11.17 -26.43 -7.74
C LYS A 89 -12.14 -25.89 -8.77
N ARG A 90 -11.67 -25.76 -10.01
CA ARG A 90 -12.48 -25.28 -11.13
C ARG A 90 -13.59 -26.28 -11.43
N GLY A 91 -14.74 -25.77 -11.86
CA GLY A 91 -15.90 -26.61 -12.13
C GLY A 91 -17.16 -25.83 -12.43
N ASP A 92 -18.29 -26.52 -12.36
CA ASP A 92 -19.64 -25.94 -12.48
C ASP A 92 -20.56 -26.55 -11.40
N PRO A 93 -20.72 -25.89 -10.24
CA PRO A 93 -19.98 -24.69 -9.80
C PRO A 93 -18.54 -25.02 -9.35
N PRO A 94 -17.62 -24.04 -9.37
CA PRO A 94 -16.32 -24.16 -8.71
C PRO A 94 -16.47 -24.26 -7.19
N VAL A 95 -15.45 -24.80 -6.53
CA VAL A 95 -15.46 -25.03 -5.08
C VAL A 95 -14.15 -24.54 -4.46
N VAL A 96 -14.24 -23.78 -3.37
CA VAL A 96 -13.08 -23.44 -2.54
C VAL A 96 -12.67 -24.66 -1.72
N VAL A 97 -11.38 -25.01 -1.76
CA VAL A 97 -10.84 -26.24 -1.17
C VAL A 97 -10.00 -25.91 0.06
N THR A 98 -10.41 -26.48 1.20
CA THR A 98 -9.74 -26.38 2.50
C THR A 98 -9.39 -27.75 3.10
N GLU A 99 -9.74 -28.85 2.43
CA GLU A 99 -9.58 -30.22 2.93
C GLU A 99 -8.90 -31.12 1.88
N GLY A 100 -8.21 -32.16 2.34
CA GLY A 100 -7.54 -33.16 1.49
C GLY A 100 -6.33 -32.64 0.73
N ILE A 101 -5.90 -31.40 1.01
CA ILE A 101 -4.73 -30.76 0.42
C ILE A 101 -3.83 -30.16 1.50
N THR A 102 -2.54 -30.12 1.24
CA THR A 102 -1.58 -29.30 1.98
C THR A 102 -1.17 -28.10 1.13
N LEU A 103 -1.17 -26.91 1.73
CA LEU A 103 -0.70 -25.68 1.09
C LEU A 103 0.61 -25.22 1.73
N THR A 104 1.64 -25.02 0.91
CA THR A 104 2.96 -24.57 1.36
C THR A 104 3.36 -23.25 0.70
N TYR A 105 4.25 -22.50 1.37
CA TYR A 105 4.97 -21.37 0.79
C TYR A 105 6.48 -21.65 0.75
N GLU A 106 7.16 -21.02 -0.19
CA GLU A 106 8.62 -21.02 -0.32
C GLU A 106 9.10 -19.62 -0.73
N ALA A 107 10.07 -19.08 0.00
CA ALA A 107 10.74 -17.83 -0.30
C ALA A 107 11.69 -17.98 -1.50
N PRO A 108 11.89 -16.91 -2.28
CA PRO A 108 12.92 -16.91 -3.32
C PRO A 108 14.30 -17.14 -2.68
N GLU A 109 15.22 -17.73 -3.44
CA GLU A 109 16.51 -18.22 -2.94
C GLU A 109 17.31 -17.15 -2.16
N ASP A 110 17.24 -15.89 -2.60
CA ASP A 110 17.93 -14.74 -2.03
C ASP A 110 17.19 -14.06 -0.87
N HIS A 111 16.13 -14.67 -0.32
CA HIS A 111 15.33 -14.18 0.82
C HIS A 111 15.09 -15.21 1.92
N ARG A 112 15.78 -16.36 1.88
CA ARG A 112 15.57 -17.44 2.85
C ARG A 112 16.19 -17.19 4.23
N ASP A 113 17.16 -16.28 4.31
CA ASP A 113 17.92 -16.01 5.53
C ASP A 113 17.92 -14.50 5.90
N PRO A 114 16.77 -13.97 6.36
CA PRO A 114 16.66 -12.57 6.75
C PRO A 114 17.60 -12.17 7.90
N SER A 115 18.13 -13.12 8.69
CA SER A 115 19.13 -12.85 9.74
C SER A 115 20.46 -12.30 9.24
N LYS A 116 20.77 -12.47 7.94
CA LYS A 116 21.95 -11.85 7.32
C LYS A 116 21.88 -10.33 7.28
N THR A 117 20.68 -9.76 7.31
CA THR A 117 20.46 -8.31 7.08
C THR A 117 19.67 -7.63 8.19
N LEU A 118 18.96 -8.38 9.03
CA LEU A 118 18.22 -7.89 10.18
C LEU A 118 18.81 -8.41 11.50
N ASN A 119 18.87 -7.56 12.51
CA ASN A 119 19.35 -7.89 13.86
C ASN A 119 18.22 -8.20 14.86
N PHE A 120 16.97 -8.33 14.39
CA PHE A 120 15.79 -8.60 15.22
C PHE A 120 16.00 -9.72 16.25
N TRP A 121 16.51 -10.88 15.82
CA TRP A 121 16.66 -12.06 16.70
C TRP A 121 17.69 -11.87 17.81
N GLU A 122 18.72 -11.06 17.59
CA GLU A 122 19.73 -10.74 18.61
C GLU A 122 19.11 -9.95 19.77
N TYR A 123 18.16 -9.06 19.46
CA TYR A 123 17.57 -8.14 20.43
C TYR A 123 16.19 -8.55 20.93
N ALA A 124 15.53 -9.54 20.32
CA ALA A 124 14.23 -10.05 20.74
C ALA A 124 14.15 -10.44 22.24
N PRO A 125 15.19 -11.05 22.87
CA PRO A 125 15.15 -11.33 24.30
C PRO A 125 15.02 -10.07 25.17
N ILE A 126 15.47 -8.92 24.68
CA ILE A 126 15.40 -7.64 25.38
C ILE A 126 14.12 -6.88 24.99
N THR A 127 13.84 -6.74 23.70
CA THR A 127 12.74 -5.92 23.18
C THR A 127 11.38 -6.61 23.27
N LEU A 128 11.34 -7.95 23.23
CA LEU A 128 10.09 -8.73 23.36
C LEU A 128 10.03 -9.54 24.66
N GLY A 129 11.13 -9.65 25.41
CA GLY A 129 11.21 -10.49 26.60
C GLY A 129 11.15 -11.99 26.30
N GLU A 130 11.40 -12.38 25.04
CA GLU A 130 11.31 -13.76 24.57
C GLU A 130 12.41 -14.05 23.55
N GLU A 131 13.01 -15.24 23.63
CA GLU A 131 13.91 -15.75 22.60
C GLU A 131 13.09 -16.22 21.40
N ILE A 132 13.34 -15.62 20.23
CA ILE A 132 12.75 -16.05 18.96
C ILE A 132 13.82 -16.82 18.18
N PRO A 133 13.54 -18.04 17.66
CA PRO A 133 14.50 -18.77 16.85
C PRO A 133 14.91 -17.96 15.61
N VAL A 134 16.19 -17.98 15.26
CA VAL A 134 16.74 -17.29 14.09
C VAL A 134 15.98 -17.70 12.83
N ASN A 135 15.64 -16.72 11.98
CA ASN A 135 14.83 -16.89 10.77
C ASN A 135 13.39 -17.38 11.01
N VAL A 136 12.88 -17.32 12.24
CA VAL A 136 11.48 -17.59 12.58
C VAL A 136 10.82 -16.30 13.05
N GLY A 137 9.59 -16.05 12.61
CA GLY A 137 8.83 -14.89 13.04
C GLY A 137 8.18 -15.12 14.40
N LYS A 138 7.70 -14.06 15.05
CA LYS A 138 7.05 -14.12 16.39
C LYS A 138 5.85 -15.10 16.46
N ARG A 139 5.27 -15.46 15.32
CA ARG A 139 4.14 -16.41 15.21
C ARG A 139 4.57 -17.84 14.85
N GLY A 140 5.87 -18.12 14.81
CA GLY A 140 6.41 -19.47 14.55
C GLY A 140 6.58 -19.84 13.08
N LYS A 141 6.27 -18.93 12.13
CA LYS A 141 6.48 -19.17 10.70
C LYS A 141 7.95 -18.95 10.32
N ALA A 142 8.53 -19.91 9.61
CA ALA A 142 9.91 -19.84 9.13
C ALA A 142 10.02 -18.92 7.90
N ALA A 143 11.19 -18.30 7.71
CA ALA A 143 11.44 -17.39 6.60
C ALA A 143 11.47 -18.10 5.24
N ASP A 144 12.05 -19.30 5.18
CA ASP A 144 12.42 -19.99 3.96
C ASP A 144 11.26 -20.78 3.34
N GLN A 145 10.59 -21.61 4.12
CA GLN A 145 9.47 -22.43 3.68
C GLN A 145 8.57 -22.81 4.85
N GLY A 146 7.29 -23.03 4.59
CA GLY A 146 6.36 -23.46 5.62
C GLY A 146 4.99 -23.83 5.08
N THR A 147 4.11 -24.27 5.98
CA THR A 147 2.72 -24.59 5.66
C THR A 147 1.79 -23.44 6.00
N LEU A 148 0.72 -23.31 5.23
CA LEU A 148 -0.42 -22.46 5.55
C LEU A 148 -1.43 -23.27 6.38
N GLU A 149 -2.16 -22.57 7.23
CA GLU A 149 -3.20 -23.12 8.12
C GLU A 149 -4.57 -22.64 7.67
N VAL A 150 -5.59 -23.50 7.77
CA VAL A 150 -6.96 -23.16 7.41
C VAL A 150 -7.53 -22.14 8.39
N ASN A 151 -8.09 -21.07 7.84
CA ASN A 151 -9.02 -20.16 8.50
C ASN A 151 -10.44 -20.56 8.06
N GLU A 152 -11.14 -21.27 8.94
CA GLU A 152 -12.48 -21.80 8.64
C GLU A 152 -13.50 -20.66 8.41
N ASP A 153 -13.44 -19.60 9.22
CA ASP A 153 -14.37 -18.45 9.16
C ASP A 153 -14.36 -17.75 7.79
N LYS A 154 -13.22 -17.75 7.11
CA LYS A 154 -13.02 -17.10 5.82
C LYS A 154 -12.83 -18.07 4.66
N SER A 155 -12.93 -19.39 4.92
CA SER A 155 -12.65 -20.44 3.92
C SER A 155 -11.36 -20.15 3.14
N ALA A 156 -10.30 -19.86 3.88
CA ALA A 156 -9.01 -19.42 3.35
C ALA A 156 -7.85 -20.11 4.07
N TRP A 157 -6.66 -20.02 3.49
CA TRP A 157 -5.42 -20.52 4.06
C TRP A 157 -4.55 -19.35 4.48
N THR A 158 -3.82 -19.48 5.59
CA THR A 158 -3.01 -18.38 6.14
C THR A 158 -1.64 -18.83 6.62
N ALA A 159 -0.62 -18.01 6.37
CA ALA A 159 0.66 -18.06 7.07
C ALA A 159 0.98 -16.68 7.64
N ILE A 160 0.77 -16.55 8.95
CA ILE A 160 0.83 -15.27 9.66
C ILE A 160 2.22 -15.08 10.28
N GLY A 161 2.83 -13.92 10.06
CA GLY A 161 4.09 -13.54 10.68
C GLY A 161 5.35 -14.15 10.06
N ILE A 162 5.39 -14.37 8.75
CA ILE A 162 6.61 -14.78 8.02
C ILE A 162 7.67 -13.66 8.11
N PRO A 163 8.86 -13.88 8.69
CA PRO A 163 9.88 -12.84 8.78
C PRO A 163 10.55 -12.66 7.41
N ILE A 164 10.49 -11.45 6.86
CA ILE A 164 11.05 -11.13 5.54
C ILE A 164 11.90 -9.87 5.68
N SER A 165 13.08 -9.86 5.07
CA SER A 165 13.94 -8.69 5.02
C SER A 165 13.59 -7.81 3.80
N PRO A 166 13.66 -6.47 3.92
CA PRO A 166 13.60 -5.59 2.74
C PRO A 166 14.85 -5.65 1.88
N TYR A 167 15.85 -6.44 2.28
CA TYR A 167 17.09 -6.67 1.57
C TYR A 167 17.19 -8.14 1.15
N ASN A 168 17.79 -8.39 -0.02
CA ASN A 168 18.20 -9.74 -0.38
C ASN A 168 19.45 -10.19 0.41
N ASP A 169 19.86 -11.44 0.23
CA ASP A 169 21.05 -12.03 0.83
C ASP A 169 22.37 -11.30 0.52
N ARG A 170 22.39 -10.41 -0.49
CA ARG A 170 23.53 -9.54 -0.84
C ARG A 170 23.48 -8.17 -0.16
N GLY A 171 22.42 -7.88 0.61
CA GLY A 171 22.19 -6.59 1.27
C GLY A 171 21.61 -5.52 0.35
N GLU A 172 21.16 -5.87 -0.86
CA GLU A 172 20.54 -4.93 -1.79
C GLU A 172 19.04 -4.83 -1.53
N VAL A 173 18.46 -3.65 -1.76
CA VAL A 173 17.00 -3.45 -1.60
C VAL A 173 16.24 -4.35 -2.57
N ASN A 174 15.45 -5.27 -2.02
CA ASN A 174 14.53 -6.13 -2.75
C ASN A 174 13.24 -6.22 -1.92
N ALA A 175 12.40 -5.20 -2.03
CA ALA A 175 11.29 -4.96 -1.12
C ALA A 175 10.01 -5.73 -1.46
N TYR A 176 9.93 -6.40 -2.62
CA TYR A 176 8.77 -7.19 -3.02
C TYR A 176 9.17 -8.60 -3.48
N PRO A 177 9.77 -9.42 -2.60
CA PRO A 177 10.12 -10.79 -2.94
C PRO A 177 8.87 -11.60 -3.35
N MET A 178 9.01 -12.38 -4.42
CA MET A 178 7.96 -13.24 -4.95
C MET A 178 8.05 -14.63 -4.30
N PHE A 179 7.10 -14.94 -3.43
CA PHE A 179 6.98 -16.25 -2.78
C PHE A 179 6.21 -17.20 -3.70
N THR A 180 6.64 -18.46 -3.74
CA THR A 180 5.91 -19.54 -4.41
C THR A 180 4.93 -20.15 -3.43
N VAL A 181 3.68 -20.39 -3.87
CA VAL A 181 2.66 -21.09 -3.08
C VAL A 181 2.23 -22.35 -3.83
N THR A 182 2.23 -23.50 -3.17
CA THR A 182 1.98 -24.81 -3.81
C THR A 182 0.90 -25.59 -3.08
N ALA A 183 -0.13 -26.02 -3.80
CA ALA A 183 -1.18 -26.92 -3.31
C ALA A 183 -0.85 -28.36 -3.72
N THR A 184 -0.83 -29.28 -2.75
CA THR A 184 -0.51 -30.70 -2.97
C THR A 184 -1.63 -31.56 -2.40
N ASP A 185 -2.06 -32.56 -3.16
CA ASP A 185 -3.01 -33.58 -2.70
C ASP A 185 -2.36 -34.46 -1.62
N GLU A 186 -3.03 -34.62 -0.47
CA GLU A 186 -2.45 -35.32 0.69
C GLU A 186 -2.31 -36.84 0.49
N VAL A 187 -3.14 -37.43 -0.37
CA VAL A 187 -3.17 -38.88 -0.57
C VAL A 187 -2.14 -39.32 -1.60
N THR A 188 -2.06 -38.59 -2.70
CA THR A 188 -1.24 -38.93 -3.87
C THR A 188 0.11 -38.22 -3.87
N GLY A 189 0.25 -37.12 -3.13
CA GLY A 189 1.42 -36.24 -3.19
C GLY A 189 1.53 -35.46 -4.50
N GLN A 190 0.48 -35.45 -5.34
CA GLN A 190 0.48 -34.72 -6.59
C GLN A 190 0.33 -33.22 -6.36
N VAL A 191 1.18 -32.41 -6.99
CA VAL A 191 0.99 -30.96 -7.06
C VAL A 191 -0.25 -30.67 -7.92
N LEU A 192 -1.25 -30.03 -7.30
CA LEU A 192 -2.52 -29.67 -7.92
C LEU A 192 -2.43 -28.31 -8.62
N ALA A 193 -1.76 -27.35 -7.98
CA ALA A 193 -1.55 -26.00 -8.49
C ALA A 193 -0.33 -25.35 -7.83
N GLN A 194 0.26 -24.38 -8.52
CA GLN A 194 1.31 -23.53 -8.00
C GLN A 194 1.08 -22.08 -8.48
N THR A 195 1.42 -21.10 -7.63
CA THR A 195 1.35 -19.69 -7.98
C THR A 195 2.47 -18.89 -7.33
N LYS A 196 2.54 -17.59 -7.64
CA LYS A 196 3.43 -16.63 -6.97
C LYS A 196 2.68 -15.43 -6.42
N VAL A 197 3.16 -14.92 -5.29
CA VAL A 197 2.63 -13.73 -4.62
C VAL A 197 3.77 -12.84 -4.09
N ALA A 198 3.64 -11.54 -4.27
CA ALA A 198 4.58 -10.57 -3.71
C ALA A 198 4.34 -10.43 -2.19
N MET A 199 5.39 -10.54 -1.39
CA MET A 199 5.34 -10.34 0.06
C MET A 199 6.11 -9.07 0.44
N PRO A 200 5.48 -7.87 0.32
CA PRO A 200 6.15 -6.59 0.41
C PRO A 200 6.70 -6.30 1.81
N VAL A 201 7.91 -5.74 1.92
CA VAL A 201 8.50 -5.25 3.18
C VAL A 201 9.50 -4.12 2.91
N SER A 202 9.54 -3.12 3.80
CA SER A 202 10.44 -1.96 3.69
C SER A 202 11.06 -1.56 5.03
N ALA A 203 12.27 -1.01 4.97
CA ALA A 203 12.89 -0.22 6.03
C ALA A 203 13.09 1.25 5.61
N GLU A 204 12.39 1.69 4.55
CA GLU A 204 12.46 3.08 4.07
C GLU A 204 11.73 4.01 5.03
N LEU A 205 12.52 4.79 5.78
CA LEU A 205 12.06 5.79 6.73
C LEU A 205 12.98 7.01 6.61
N GLY A 206 12.42 8.16 6.24
CA GLY A 206 13.14 9.42 6.10
C GLY A 206 13.45 10.12 7.44
N CYS A 207 13.54 9.41 8.57
CA CYS A 207 13.77 10.03 9.88
C CYS A 207 15.05 10.89 9.91
N TYR A 208 16.08 10.48 9.18
CA TYR A 208 17.36 11.17 9.09
C TYR A 208 17.25 12.60 8.51
N LEU A 209 16.19 12.88 7.74
CA LEU A 209 15.95 14.21 7.15
C LEU A 209 15.78 15.30 8.22
N CYS A 210 15.32 14.94 9.42
CA CYS A 210 15.13 15.88 10.54
C CYS A 210 15.95 15.50 11.79
N HIS A 211 16.22 14.21 11.99
CA HIS A 211 17.00 13.72 13.13
C HIS A 211 18.51 13.58 12.83
N GLY A 212 18.98 13.97 11.64
CA GLY A 212 20.39 13.89 11.26
C GLY A 212 20.84 12.46 10.93
N GLY A 213 22.10 12.30 10.55
CA GLY A 213 22.67 11.05 10.04
C GLY A 213 22.33 10.78 8.57
N THR A 214 22.38 9.51 8.18
CA THR A 214 22.11 9.01 6.83
C THR A 214 21.25 7.74 6.89
N THR A 215 20.94 7.14 5.75
CA THR A 215 20.37 5.79 5.73
C THR A 215 21.41 4.75 6.17
N LYS A 216 20.96 3.65 6.76
CA LYS A 216 21.83 2.53 7.19
C LYS A 216 22.47 1.82 5.99
N ASN A 217 21.65 1.55 4.97
CA ASN A 217 22.06 0.96 3.70
C ASN A 217 21.81 1.99 2.57
N PRO A 218 22.41 1.82 1.38
CA PRO A 218 22.04 2.66 0.23
C PRO A 218 20.53 2.62 -0.03
N GLY A 219 19.89 3.80 -0.09
CA GLY A 219 18.45 3.95 -0.31
C GLY A 219 17.61 3.95 0.96
N ILE A 220 17.73 2.94 1.83
CA ILE A 220 16.81 2.72 2.97
C ILE A 220 17.52 2.31 4.28
N GLY A 221 16.79 2.34 5.39
CA GLY A 221 17.22 1.82 6.69
C GLY A 221 17.66 2.87 7.71
N LEU A 222 17.57 2.52 9.00
CA LEU A 222 17.79 3.44 10.12
C LEU A 222 19.24 3.38 10.65
N ALA A 223 20.04 4.43 10.42
CA ALA A 223 21.40 4.51 10.94
C ALA A 223 21.45 4.77 12.46
N ASP A 224 22.54 4.35 13.11
CA ASP A 224 22.76 4.52 14.55
C ASP A 224 22.68 5.97 15.00
N GLU A 225 23.28 6.90 14.25
CA GLU A 225 23.25 8.33 14.58
C GLU A 225 21.81 8.85 14.62
N THR A 226 21.02 8.53 13.59
CA THR A 226 19.61 8.89 13.52
C THR A 226 18.83 8.27 14.68
N ALA A 227 19.05 6.99 14.98
CA ALA A 227 18.39 6.30 16.08
C ALA A 227 18.68 6.94 17.44
N LYS A 228 19.96 7.24 17.74
CA LYS A 228 20.38 7.95 18.95
C LYS A 228 19.73 9.33 19.06
N ASN A 229 19.70 10.09 17.96
CA ASN A 229 19.11 11.42 17.94
C ASN A 229 17.59 11.38 18.16
N ILE A 230 16.90 10.33 17.71
CA ILE A 230 15.49 10.08 18.02
C ILE A 230 15.31 9.84 19.53
N LEU A 231 16.11 8.95 20.13
CA LEU A 231 16.04 8.67 21.56
C LEU A 231 16.38 9.91 22.41
N ALA A 232 17.42 10.67 22.04
CA ALA A 232 17.77 11.94 22.69
C ALA A 232 16.62 12.96 22.62
N ALA A 233 15.96 13.06 21.46
CA ALA A 233 14.81 13.92 21.29
C ALA A 233 13.62 13.45 22.14
N HIS A 234 13.40 12.13 22.25
CA HIS A 234 12.37 11.57 23.11
C HIS A 234 12.64 11.90 24.59
N ASP A 235 13.86 11.65 25.07
CA ASP A 235 14.30 11.97 26.44
C ASP A 235 14.11 13.45 26.77
N LYS A 236 14.55 14.34 25.87
CA LYS A 236 14.40 15.79 26.04
C LYS A 236 12.94 16.23 26.12
N ASN A 237 12.06 15.66 25.30
CA ASN A 237 10.67 16.12 25.19
C ASN A 237 9.73 15.47 26.22
N THR A 238 10.04 14.25 26.67
CA THR A 238 9.16 13.43 27.51
C THR A 238 9.74 13.17 28.90
N GLY A 239 11.03 13.45 29.13
CA GLY A 239 11.69 13.24 30.42
C GLY A 239 12.06 11.78 30.70
N THR A 240 12.30 11.00 29.64
CA THR A 240 12.77 9.61 29.73
C THR A 240 14.31 9.55 29.74
N ASN A 241 14.87 8.33 29.85
CA ASN A 241 16.31 8.06 29.80
C ASN A 241 16.63 6.93 28.80
N LEU A 242 15.85 6.85 27.73
CA LEU A 242 15.87 5.78 26.74
C LEU A 242 17.21 5.70 25.99
N LEU A 243 17.84 6.84 25.71
CA LEU A 243 19.14 6.85 25.04
C LEU A 243 20.21 6.18 25.90
N ALA A 244 20.33 6.59 27.16
CA ALA A 244 21.34 6.03 28.06
C ALA A 244 21.09 4.53 28.34
N GLU A 245 19.83 4.09 28.36
CA GLU A 245 19.50 2.67 28.44
C GLU A 245 19.95 1.90 27.19
N ALA A 246 19.66 2.42 25.99
CA ALA A 246 20.10 1.81 24.74
C ALA A 246 21.64 1.75 24.65
N GLU A 247 22.34 2.82 25.03
CA GLU A 247 23.81 2.85 25.11
C GLU A 247 24.38 1.84 26.12
N ALA A 248 23.62 1.50 27.17
CA ALA A 248 23.96 0.46 28.12
C ALA A 248 23.59 -0.96 27.64
N GLY A 249 23.25 -1.13 26.36
CA GLY A 249 22.87 -2.41 25.76
C GLY A 249 21.43 -2.84 26.04
N LYS A 250 20.55 -1.90 26.39
CA LYS A 250 19.12 -2.15 26.61
C LYS A 250 18.29 -1.36 25.58
N PRO A 251 18.21 -1.83 24.32
CA PRO A 251 17.36 -1.20 23.32
C PRO A 251 15.90 -1.16 23.76
N GLN A 252 15.18 -0.20 23.21
CA GLN A 252 13.81 0.08 23.59
C GLN A 252 12.82 -0.62 22.66
N TYR A 253 11.74 -1.14 23.21
CA TYR A 253 10.58 -1.51 22.40
C TYR A 253 9.51 -0.44 22.54
N CYS A 254 9.32 0.35 21.49
CA CYS A 254 8.45 1.52 21.54
C CYS A 254 7.01 1.14 21.94
N LEU A 255 6.59 -0.07 21.58
CA LEU A 255 5.24 -0.58 21.80
C LEU A 255 4.97 -1.04 23.25
N ASP A 256 6.01 -1.09 24.10
CA ASP A 256 5.83 -1.28 25.55
C ASP A 256 5.10 -0.10 26.20
N CYS A 257 5.26 1.10 25.63
CA CYS A 257 4.58 2.31 26.09
C CYS A 257 3.46 2.72 25.13
N HIS A 258 3.68 2.62 23.83
CA HIS A 258 2.77 3.12 22.81
C HIS A 258 1.89 2.00 22.25
N ALA A 259 0.58 2.06 22.47
CA ALA A 259 -0.36 1.06 21.95
C ALA A 259 -0.32 0.96 20.41
N ALA A 260 -0.52 -0.25 19.88
CA ALA A 260 -0.60 -0.52 18.45
C ALA A 260 -1.48 -1.74 18.16
N ALA A 261 -2.68 -1.50 17.63
CA ALA A 261 -3.72 -2.52 17.49
C ALA A 261 -3.41 -3.57 16.40
N ASN A 262 -2.64 -3.21 15.37
CA ASN A 262 -2.22 -4.13 14.30
C ASN A 262 -1.36 -5.29 14.81
N VAL A 263 -0.62 -5.10 15.90
CA VAL A 263 0.23 -6.14 16.51
C VAL A 263 -0.26 -6.55 17.90
N GLY A 264 -1.43 -6.04 18.32
CA GLY A 264 -2.01 -6.34 19.64
C GLY A 264 -1.21 -5.78 20.82
N ALA A 265 -0.39 -4.75 20.61
CA ALA A 265 0.36 -4.12 21.69
C ALA A 265 -0.57 -3.23 22.52
N PRO A 266 -0.77 -3.50 23.82
CA PRO A 266 -1.70 -2.76 24.66
C PRO A 266 -1.21 -1.35 25.00
N GLY A 267 0.12 -1.14 25.05
CA GLY A 267 0.73 0.10 25.53
C GLY A 267 0.35 0.46 26.96
N LYS A 268 0.67 1.70 27.36
CA LYS A 268 0.30 2.27 28.66
C LYS A 268 -0.94 3.16 28.51
N PRO A 269 -1.93 3.07 29.41
CA PRO A 269 -3.19 3.83 29.29
C PRO A 269 -3.00 5.35 29.13
N GLU A 270 -2.06 5.94 29.87
CA GLU A 270 -1.82 7.40 29.88
C GLU A 270 -0.94 7.88 28.70
N VAL A 271 -0.38 6.96 27.92
CA VAL A 271 0.51 7.27 26.79
C VAL A 271 -0.29 7.18 25.49
N LEU A 272 -0.07 8.13 24.59
CA LEU A 272 -0.69 8.10 23.25
C LEU A 272 -0.34 6.79 22.53
N SER A 273 -1.23 6.26 21.70
CA SER A 273 -0.85 5.18 20.79
C SER A 273 0.34 5.58 19.91
N MET A 274 1.02 4.60 19.32
CA MET A 274 2.17 4.86 18.44
C MET A 274 1.78 5.79 17.29
N SER A 275 0.62 5.53 16.69
CA SER A 275 0.09 6.35 15.60
C SER A 275 -0.24 7.77 16.06
N ALA A 276 -0.95 7.94 17.19
CA ALA A 276 -1.29 9.28 17.67
C ALA A 276 -0.04 10.09 18.10
N ALA A 277 0.95 9.44 18.72
CA ALA A 277 2.19 10.07 19.16
C ALA A 277 3.04 10.56 17.97
N LEU A 278 3.32 9.67 17.00
CA LEU A 278 4.14 10.01 15.84
C LEU A 278 3.47 11.06 14.96
N HIS A 279 2.21 10.83 14.56
CA HIS A 279 1.53 11.76 13.66
C HIS A 279 1.28 13.10 14.36
N GLY A 280 0.80 13.08 15.61
CA GLY A 280 0.49 14.30 16.36
C GLY A 280 1.70 15.20 16.58
N LYS A 281 2.90 14.64 16.75
CA LYS A 281 4.15 15.40 16.89
C LYS A 281 4.63 15.96 15.56
N HIS A 282 4.70 15.13 14.51
CA HIS A 282 5.38 15.49 13.27
C HIS A 282 4.52 16.33 12.32
N ALA A 283 3.19 16.18 12.36
CA ALA A 283 2.28 16.97 11.52
C ALA A 283 2.34 18.49 11.77
N GLN A 284 2.90 18.91 12.91
CA GLN A 284 3.16 20.32 13.23
C GLN A 284 4.30 20.93 12.42
N TYR A 285 5.16 20.09 11.82
CA TYR A 285 6.37 20.51 11.11
C TYR A 285 6.35 20.12 9.63
N ILE A 286 5.54 19.12 9.26
CA ILE A 286 5.48 18.56 7.91
C ILE A 286 4.08 18.85 7.33
N GLN A 287 3.99 19.94 6.56
CA GLN A 287 2.72 20.50 6.08
C GLN A 287 2.72 20.74 4.57
N GLY A 288 3.49 19.92 3.83
CA GLY A 288 3.64 20.07 2.39
C GLY A 288 2.36 19.83 1.60
N GLY A 289 1.36 19.16 2.19
CA GLY A 289 0.07 18.91 1.54
C GLY A 289 0.16 18.01 0.31
N THR A 290 1.23 17.23 0.21
CA THR A 290 1.50 16.26 -0.87
C THR A 290 1.79 14.89 -0.30
N VAL A 291 1.72 13.84 -1.12
CA VAL A 291 2.11 12.47 -0.75
C VAL A 291 3.53 12.38 -0.17
N ASP A 292 4.44 13.27 -0.55
CA ASP A 292 5.80 13.31 0.03
C ASP A 292 5.80 13.66 1.51
N SER A 293 4.77 14.33 2.03
CA SER A 293 4.62 14.55 3.47
C SER A 293 4.46 13.23 4.21
N CYS A 294 3.70 12.29 3.63
CA CYS A 294 3.60 10.91 4.10
C CYS A 294 4.92 10.16 3.80
N GLY A 295 5.51 10.45 2.65
CA GLY A 295 6.77 9.91 2.13
C GLY A 295 8.01 10.15 3.00
N VAL A 296 7.94 11.08 3.96
CA VAL A 296 9.00 11.26 4.97
C VAL A 296 9.08 10.05 5.91
N CYS A 297 7.96 9.38 6.19
CA CYS A 297 7.92 8.28 7.16
C CYS A 297 7.41 6.97 6.57
N HIS A 298 6.66 7.01 5.47
CA HIS A 298 6.18 5.84 4.78
C HIS A 298 6.85 5.73 3.41
N PRO A 299 7.10 4.51 2.91
CA PRO A 299 7.58 4.30 1.55
C PRO A 299 6.54 4.78 0.51
N SER A 300 6.51 6.07 0.20
CA SER A 300 5.57 6.66 -0.75
C SER A 300 6.12 7.90 -1.45
N SER A 301 7.34 8.34 -1.12
CA SER A 301 7.94 9.51 -1.74
C SER A 301 8.26 9.23 -3.20
N HIS A 302 8.06 10.20 -4.09
CA HIS A 302 8.48 10.06 -5.49
C HIS A 302 9.99 9.79 -5.65
N ARG A 303 10.81 10.12 -4.65
CA ARG A 303 12.26 9.86 -4.62
C ARG A 303 12.64 8.53 -3.96
N GLY A 304 11.68 7.87 -3.30
CA GLY A 304 11.87 6.63 -2.56
C GLY A 304 12.25 5.45 -3.46
N ASP A 305 12.83 4.42 -2.85
CA ASP A 305 13.23 3.17 -3.51
C ASP A 305 12.19 2.05 -3.30
N VAL A 306 11.20 2.30 -2.45
CA VAL A 306 10.06 1.43 -2.18
C VAL A 306 8.76 2.24 -2.12
N TYR A 307 7.68 1.72 -2.71
CA TYR A 307 6.31 2.24 -2.67
C TYR A 307 5.38 1.26 -1.98
N CYS A 308 4.68 1.72 -0.95
CA CYS A 308 3.61 0.98 -0.28
C CYS A 308 2.37 0.91 -1.17
N GLN A 309 1.97 2.02 -1.79
CA GLN A 309 0.86 2.07 -2.73
C GLN A 309 1.36 1.82 -4.14
N ARG A 310 0.89 0.73 -4.74
CA ARG A 310 1.25 0.29 -6.09
C ARG A 310 0.03 -0.07 -6.94
N ASP A 311 -1.17 0.17 -6.44
CA ASP A 311 -2.40 -0.32 -7.04
C ASP A 311 -2.96 0.52 -8.18
N VAL A 312 -4.07 0.04 -8.76
CA VAL A 312 -4.83 0.68 -9.83
C VAL A 312 -5.22 2.13 -9.55
N HIS A 313 -5.54 2.51 -8.30
CA HIS A 313 -5.91 3.88 -7.96
C HIS A 313 -4.75 4.85 -8.18
N ARG A 314 -3.52 4.41 -7.92
CA ARG A 314 -2.30 5.18 -8.24
C ARG A 314 -2.18 5.43 -9.75
N GLY A 315 -2.51 4.43 -10.56
CA GLY A 315 -2.57 4.58 -12.01
C GLY A 315 -3.58 5.65 -12.46
N PHE A 316 -4.62 5.90 -11.67
CA PHE A 316 -5.59 6.97 -11.89
C PHE A 316 -5.20 8.32 -11.26
N GLY A 317 -4.02 8.41 -10.65
CA GLY A 317 -3.50 9.64 -10.05
C GLY A 317 -3.91 9.86 -8.60
N LEU A 318 -4.55 8.87 -7.96
CA LEU A 318 -4.88 8.92 -6.54
C LEU A 318 -3.67 8.53 -5.69
N ASP A 319 -3.53 9.15 -4.52
CA ASP A 319 -2.47 8.88 -3.56
C ASP A 319 -3.02 8.59 -2.14
N CYS A 320 -2.12 8.48 -1.17
CA CYS A 320 -2.49 8.15 0.21
C CYS A 320 -3.49 9.15 0.81
N MET A 321 -3.45 10.42 0.41
CA MET A 321 -4.28 11.48 0.98
C MET A 321 -5.73 11.40 0.51
N ASP A 322 -6.01 10.85 -0.66
CA ASP A 322 -7.39 10.66 -1.14
C ASP A 322 -8.16 9.69 -0.24
N CYS A 323 -7.45 8.77 0.42
CA CYS A 323 -8.02 7.80 1.35
C CYS A 323 -7.83 8.20 2.83
N HIS A 324 -6.64 8.68 3.20
CA HIS A 324 -6.25 8.92 4.60
C HIS A 324 -6.23 10.39 5.02
N GLY A 325 -6.42 11.32 4.08
CA GLY A 325 -6.28 12.76 4.28
C GLY A 325 -4.83 13.22 4.30
N THR A 326 -4.65 14.54 4.34
CA THR A 326 -3.32 15.14 4.56
C THR A 326 -2.74 14.72 5.92
N LEU A 327 -1.43 14.86 6.12
CA LEU A 327 -0.79 14.48 7.37
C LEU A 327 -1.42 15.16 8.62
N PRO A 328 -1.74 16.47 8.64
CA PRO A 328 -2.47 17.08 9.76
C PRO A 328 -3.87 16.50 9.98
N GLN A 329 -4.61 16.24 8.90
CA GLN A 329 -5.95 15.63 8.95
C GLN A 329 -5.90 14.20 9.51
N HIS A 330 -4.96 13.39 9.03
CA HIS A 330 -4.72 12.05 9.56
C HIS A 330 -4.38 12.08 11.05
N ALA A 331 -3.42 12.94 11.43
CA ALA A 331 -3.01 13.13 12.81
C ALA A 331 -4.19 13.56 13.71
N ALA A 332 -5.01 14.51 13.24
CA ALA A 332 -6.17 14.98 13.98
C ALA A 332 -7.22 13.88 14.18
N SER A 333 -7.44 13.02 13.18
CA SER A 333 -8.39 11.91 13.26
C SER A 333 -7.98 10.86 14.31
N VAL A 334 -6.69 10.50 14.37
CA VAL A 334 -6.19 9.54 15.39
C VAL A 334 -6.13 10.16 16.79
N LEU A 335 -5.78 11.46 16.90
CA LEU A 335 -5.79 12.18 18.18
C LEU A 335 -7.21 12.34 18.72
N SER A 336 -8.20 12.55 17.85
CA SER A 336 -9.62 12.68 18.22
C SER A 336 -10.17 11.42 18.90
N ASN A 337 -9.64 10.25 18.55
CA ASN A 337 -9.99 8.98 19.21
C ASN A 337 -9.39 8.85 20.63
N GLU A 338 -8.42 9.69 20.97
CA GLU A 338 -7.69 9.64 22.25
C GLU A 338 -7.87 10.91 23.10
N LEU A 339 -8.92 11.71 22.87
CA LEU A 339 -9.16 12.98 23.58
C LEU A 339 -9.36 12.85 25.09
N HIS A 340 -9.55 11.63 25.61
CA HIS A 340 -9.50 11.38 27.05
C HIS A 340 -8.10 11.59 27.64
N LYS A 341 -7.05 11.67 26.81
CA LYS A 341 -5.65 11.91 27.21
C LYS A 341 -5.29 13.40 27.00
N PRO A 342 -4.74 14.08 28.02
CA PRO A 342 -4.33 15.49 27.89
C PRO A 342 -3.30 15.73 26.77
N ALA A 343 -2.44 14.76 26.48
CA ALA A 343 -1.47 14.84 25.40
C ALA A 343 -2.14 14.90 24.01
N ALA A 344 -3.27 14.20 23.84
CA ALA A 344 -4.03 14.22 22.59
C ALA A 344 -4.66 15.60 22.36
N GLN A 345 -5.32 16.13 23.38
CA GLN A 345 -5.94 17.47 23.37
C GLN A 345 -4.92 18.56 22.98
N LYS A 346 -3.76 18.59 23.66
CA LYS A 346 -2.69 19.56 23.39
C LYS A 346 -2.11 19.42 21.98
N SER A 347 -1.99 18.20 21.47
CA SER A 347 -1.47 17.97 20.12
C SER A 347 -2.49 18.38 19.07
N LEU A 348 -3.78 18.07 19.27
CA LEU A 348 -4.85 18.47 18.38
C LEU A 348 -5.00 19.99 18.31
N GLU A 349 -4.91 20.69 19.44
CA GLU A 349 -4.96 22.16 19.51
C GLU A 349 -3.91 22.81 18.59
N ARG A 350 -2.70 22.25 18.56
CA ARG A 350 -1.62 22.73 17.68
C ARG A 350 -1.85 22.45 16.20
N LEU A 351 -2.71 21.49 15.88
CA LEU A 351 -3.00 21.10 14.50
C LEU A 351 -4.19 21.87 13.91
N LEU A 352 -5.06 22.45 14.73
CA LEU A 352 -6.25 23.19 14.26
C LEU A 352 -5.96 24.19 13.13
N PRO A 353 -4.86 24.98 13.15
CA PRO A 353 -4.56 25.92 12.07
C PRO A 353 -4.31 25.27 10.70
N PHE A 354 -4.03 23.96 10.65
CA PHE A 354 -3.66 23.21 9.44
C PHE A 354 -4.78 22.31 8.92
N LEU A 355 -5.95 22.28 9.57
CA LEU A 355 -7.08 21.44 9.15
C LEU A 355 -8.00 22.12 8.13
N GLY A 356 -7.89 23.44 7.97
CA GLY A 356 -8.88 24.21 7.19
C GLY A 356 -10.27 24.10 7.81
N ASP A 357 -11.30 23.93 6.98
CA ASP A 357 -12.70 23.79 7.42
C ASP A 357 -13.09 22.34 7.73
N VAL A 358 -12.12 21.42 7.75
CA VAL A 358 -12.37 19.99 7.92
C VAL A 358 -12.49 19.63 9.40
N GLU A 359 -13.64 19.10 9.80
CA GLU A 359 -13.83 18.50 11.11
C GLU A 359 -13.36 17.03 11.09
N PRO A 360 -12.34 16.64 11.87
CA PRO A 360 -11.79 15.28 11.84
C PRO A 360 -12.74 14.28 12.51
N VAL A 361 -13.05 13.18 11.82
CA VAL A 361 -13.78 12.05 12.41
C VAL A 361 -12.78 11.16 13.15
N ALA A 362 -13.05 10.88 14.43
CA ALA A 362 -12.19 10.02 15.24
C ALA A 362 -11.99 8.64 14.60
N ARG A 363 -10.74 8.19 14.56
CA ARG A 363 -10.37 6.85 14.09
C ARG A 363 -9.38 6.17 15.04
N GLY A 364 -9.70 4.96 15.46
CA GLY A 364 -8.78 4.05 16.12
C GLY A 364 -7.65 3.64 15.20
N HIS A 365 -6.41 3.73 15.70
CA HIS A 365 -5.21 3.35 14.96
C HIS A 365 -5.29 1.89 14.49
N TRP A 366 -5.03 1.62 13.21
CA TRP A 366 -5.08 0.29 12.60
C TRP A 366 -6.43 -0.46 12.64
N LEU A 367 -7.41 0.04 13.41
CA LEU A 367 -8.75 -0.53 13.55
C LEU A 367 -9.69 0.07 12.52
N ASN A 368 -9.77 1.40 12.46
CA ASN A 368 -10.65 2.09 11.54
C ASN A 368 -9.86 2.54 10.31
N GLN A 369 -10.32 2.12 9.13
CA GLN A 369 -9.65 2.33 7.84
C GLN A 369 -10.59 2.95 6.82
N PRO A 370 -10.06 3.56 5.75
CA PRO A 370 -10.88 4.09 4.66
C PRO A 370 -11.82 3.00 4.09
N ASP A 371 -13.07 3.37 3.85
CA ASP A 371 -14.06 2.54 3.20
C ASP A 371 -13.97 2.68 1.67
N CYS A 372 -13.84 1.58 0.93
CA CYS A 372 -13.84 1.64 -0.53
C CYS A 372 -15.23 2.05 -1.07
N LEU A 373 -16.31 1.70 -0.36
CA LEU A 373 -17.68 2.00 -0.78
C LEU A 373 -18.02 3.49 -0.62
N SER A 374 -17.19 4.29 0.06
CA SER A 374 -17.36 5.75 0.09
C SER A 374 -17.20 6.37 -1.30
N CYS A 375 -16.39 5.76 -2.16
CA CYS A 375 -16.15 6.19 -3.53
C CYS A 375 -16.91 5.33 -4.54
N HIS A 376 -16.97 4.01 -4.30
CA HIS A 376 -17.59 3.05 -5.21
C HIS A 376 -19.10 2.88 -5.00
N GLY A 377 -19.65 3.41 -3.91
CA GLY A 377 -21.04 3.22 -3.53
C GLY A 377 -21.36 1.76 -3.16
N PRO A 378 -22.56 1.51 -2.59
CA PRO A 378 -22.93 0.19 -2.08
C PRO A 378 -23.09 -0.89 -3.16
N ASP A 379 -23.22 -0.49 -4.43
CA ASP A 379 -23.33 -1.41 -5.57
C ASP A 379 -22.01 -1.59 -6.33
N HIS A 380 -20.87 -1.16 -5.80
CA HIS A 380 -19.55 -1.28 -6.47
C HIS A 380 -19.47 -0.57 -7.84
N GLN A 381 -20.08 0.60 -7.93
CA GLN A 381 -20.11 1.41 -9.14
C GLN A 381 -18.74 2.08 -9.41
N LYS A 382 -18.59 2.61 -10.62
CA LYS A 382 -17.44 3.42 -11.00
C LYS A 382 -17.40 4.71 -10.18
N ALA A 383 -16.28 4.96 -9.50
CA ALA A 383 -16.04 6.16 -8.73
C ALA A 383 -15.68 7.39 -9.61
N SER A 384 -15.88 8.59 -9.06
CA SER A 384 -15.33 9.84 -9.59
C SER A 384 -13.84 9.97 -9.26
N PHE A 385 -13.07 10.67 -10.11
CA PHE A 385 -11.67 11.01 -9.81
C PHE A 385 -11.52 12.04 -8.68
N ASP A 386 -12.59 12.77 -8.37
CA ASP A 386 -12.62 13.74 -7.26
C ASP A 386 -13.12 13.10 -5.95
N ALA A 387 -13.36 11.78 -5.93
CA ALA A 387 -13.87 11.09 -4.75
C ALA A 387 -12.77 10.91 -3.71
N SER A 388 -13.14 11.01 -2.43
CA SER A 388 -12.24 10.78 -1.30
C SER A 388 -12.92 9.90 -0.25
N SER A 389 -12.12 9.06 0.40
CA SER A 389 -12.54 8.23 1.55
C SER A 389 -12.10 8.84 2.88
N TYR A 390 -11.45 10.01 2.87
CA TYR A 390 -11.11 10.68 4.11
C TYR A 390 -12.36 10.98 4.96
N ASN A 391 -12.25 10.77 6.28
CA ASN A 391 -13.35 10.82 7.25
C ASN A 391 -14.46 9.76 7.07
N GLN A 392 -14.35 8.86 6.10
CA GLN A 392 -15.28 7.75 5.90
C GLN A 392 -14.61 6.46 6.37
N TRP A 393 -14.78 6.15 7.66
CA TRP A 393 -14.09 5.04 8.29
C TRP A 393 -14.99 3.82 8.48
N ILE A 394 -14.42 2.65 8.20
CA ILE A 394 -14.98 1.37 8.63
C ILE A 394 -14.71 1.18 10.12
N PHE A 395 -15.75 0.83 10.89
CA PHE A 395 -15.61 0.61 12.33
C PHE A 395 -15.51 -0.86 12.72
N GLU A 396 -16.16 -1.74 11.97
CA GLU A 396 -16.14 -3.17 12.24
C GLU A 396 -15.01 -3.86 11.49
N ARG A 397 -14.31 -4.76 12.18
CA ARG A 397 -13.13 -5.43 11.61
C ARG A 397 -13.49 -6.24 10.36
N ASP A 398 -14.61 -6.94 10.36
CA ASP A 398 -15.02 -7.81 9.26
C ASP A 398 -15.49 -7.04 8.02
N GLU A 399 -15.83 -5.76 8.17
CA GLU A 399 -16.17 -4.87 7.05
C GLU A 399 -14.92 -4.36 6.33
N LEU A 400 -13.72 -4.46 6.93
CA LEU A 400 -12.49 -4.05 6.27
C LEU A 400 -12.28 -4.87 5.00
N TYR A 401 -11.95 -4.20 3.89
CA TYR A 401 -11.68 -4.83 2.58
C TYR A 401 -10.85 -6.12 2.64
N ARG A 402 -9.80 -6.17 3.47
CA ARG A 402 -8.92 -7.34 3.61
C ARG A 402 -9.59 -8.58 4.24
N PHE A 403 -10.74 -8.40 4.87
CA PHE A 403 -11.52 -9.43 5.56
C PHE A 403 -12.94 -9.61 5.00
N GLN A 404 -13.33 -8.72 4.08
CA GLN A 404 -14.64 -8.74 3.44
C GLN A 404 -14.69 -9.84 2.36
N MET A 405 -15.86 -10.45 2.24
CA MET A 405 -16.18 -11.44 1.23
C MET A 405 -17.16 -10.87 0.22
N SER A 406 -17.25 -11.52 -0.94
CA SER A 406 -18.29 -11.34 -1.94
C SER A 406 -19.70 -11.40 -1.32
N ASP A 407 -20.71 -10.91 -2.05
CA ASP A 407 -22.12 -10.93 -1.62
C ASP A 407 -22.61 -12.35 -1.33
N ASN A 408 -22.06 -13.36 -2.01
CA ASN A 408 -22.38 -14.78 -1.80
C ASN A 408 -21.52 -15.45 -0.72
N GLY A 409 -20.55 -14.74 -0.15
CA GLY A 409 -19.71 -15.25 0.96
C GLY A 409 -18.74 -16.36 0.57
N ASP A 410 -18.38 -16.48 -0.71
CA ASP A 410 -17.53 -17.56 -1.23
C ASP A 410 -16.07 -17.13 -1.46
N LEU A 411 -15.86 -15.90 -1.92
CA LEU A 411 -14.55 -15.36 -2.25
C LEU A 411 -14.23 -14.13 -1.42
N MET A 412 -12.98 -14.03 -0.97
CA MET A 412 -12.47 -12.82 -0.34
C MET A 412 -12.28 -11.74 -1.41
N CYS A 413 -12.61 -10.48 -1.14
CA CYS A 413 -12.39 -9.41 -2.11
C CYS A 413 -10.92 -9.38 -2.60
N ALA A 414 -9.99 -9.62 -1.68
CA ALA A 414 -8.56 -9.66 -1.98
C ALA A 414 -8.09 -10.86 -2.82
N SER A 415 -8.86 -11.96 -2.90
CA SER A 415 -8.51 -13.07 -3.80
C SER A 415 -8.63 -12.65 -5.26
N CYS A 416 -9.65 -11.88 -5.60
CA CYS A 416 -9.91 -11.44 -6.97
C CYS A 416 -9.20 -10.13 -7.32
N HIS A 417 -9.17 -9.19 -6.38
CA HIS A 417 -8.68 -7.84 -6.62
C HIS A 417 -7.25 -7.61 -6.16
N GLY A 418 -6.69 -8.46 -5.30
CA GLY A 418 -5.38 -8.25 -4.66
C GLY A 418 -5.50 -7.54 -3.30
N SER A 419 -4.36 -7.26 -2.66
CA SER A 419 -4.31 -6.63 -1.34
C SER A 419 -4.76 -5.15 -1.37
N PRO A 420 -5.22 -4.57 -0.25
CA PRO A 420 -5.21 -3.10 -0.10
C PRO A 420 -3.85 -2.54 -0.55
N HIS A 421 -3.81 -1.38 -1.20
CA HIS A 421 -2.58 -0.76 -1.72
C HIS A 421 -1.87 -1.52 -2.87
N VAL A 422 -2.32 -2.71 -3.26
CA VAL A 422 -1.81 -3.49 -4.42
C VAL A 422 -2.97 -4.16 -5.17
N ILE A 423 -4.07 -3.43 -5.32
CA ILE A 423 -5.22 -3.84 -6.12
C ILE A 423 -4.82 -3.84 -7.60
N TYR A 424 -5.20 -4.89 -8.32
CA TYR A 424 -4.84 -5.11 -9.71
C TYR A 424 -5.46 -4.09 -10.69
N PRO A 425 -4.72 -3.70 -11.75
CA PRO A 425 -3.29 -3.94 -11.96
C PRO A 425 -2.46 -3.15 -10.96
N ALA A 426 -1.36 -3.76 -10.53
CA ALA A 426 -0.33 -3.07 -9.78
C ALA A 426 0.78 -2.58 -10.71
N THR A 427 1.42 -1.46 -10.37
CA THR A 427 2.57 -0.93 -11.09
C THR A 427 3.79 -1.85 -10.96
N THR A 428 4.51 -2.03 -12.06
CA THR A 428 5.77 -2.78 -12.14
C THR A 428 6.99 -1.87 -11.92
N VAL A 429 6.79 -0.71 -11.28
CA VAL A 429 7.86 0.24 -10.91
C VAL A 429 9.01 -0.48 -10.20
N PHE A 430 10.23 0.04 -10.37
CA PHE A 430 11.48 -0.57 -9.89
C PHE A 430 11.82 -1.94 -10.51
N GLY A 431 11.16 -2.33 -11.61
CA GLY A 431 11.47 -3.56 -12.34
C GLY A 431 10.84 -4.82 -11.77
N TYR A 432 9.80 -4.70 -10.93
CA TYR A 432 9.05 -5.85 -10.40
C TYR A 432 7.92 -6.24 -11.35
N ASP A 433 8.31 -6.80 -12.49
CA ASP A 433 7.43 -7.26 -13.55
C ASP A 433 6.45 -8.35 -13.10
N GLN A 434 6.83 -9.19 -12.12
CA GLN A 434 5.99 -10.29 -11.62
C GLN A 434 4.93 -9.87 -10.60
N ILE A 435 4.75 -8.59 -10.27
CA ILE A 435 3.76 -8.19 -9.25
C ILE A 435 2.31 -8.53 -9.65
N ASN A 436 2.03 -8.64 -10.94
CA ASN A 436 0.74 -9.04 -11.51
C ASN A 436 0.70 -10.51 -11.93
N TYR A 437 1.58 -11.36 -11.38
CA TYR A 437 1.75 -12.76 -11.82
C TYR A 437 0.44 -13.54 -11.95
N GLN A 438 -0.42 -13.50 -10.93
CA GLN A 438 -1.67 -14.26 -10.90
C GLN A 438 -2.65 -13.87 -12.02
N PRO A 439 -3.09 -12.60 -12.14
CA PRO A 439 -4.02 -12.23 -13.20
C PRO A 439 -3.42 -12.38 -14.61
N GLU A 440 -2.14 -12.08 -14.80
CA GLU A 440 -1.48 -12.31 -16.10
C GLU A 440 -1.43 -13.80 -16.46
N THR A 441 -1.16 -14.67 -15.48
CA THR A 441 -1.10 -16.13 -15.69
C THR A 441 -2.49 -16.72 -15.93
N TYR A 442 -3.51 -16.25 -15.21
CA TYR A 442 -4.82 -16.89 -15.22
C TYR A 442 -5.77 -16.38 -16.31
N GLN A 443 -5.67 -15.11 -16.68
CA GLN A 443 -6.60 -14.50 -17.64
C GLN A 443 -5.90 -13.64 -18.71
N GLY A 444 -4.56 -13.59 -18.72
CA GLY A 444 -3.78 -13.01 -19.82
C GLY A 444 -3.61 -11.50 -19.74
N PHE A 445 -4.12 -10.86 -18.69
CA PHE A 445 -3.93 -9.44 -18.42
C PHE A 445 -4.01 -9.15 -16.93
N ALA A 446 -3.32 -8.10 -16.49
CA ALA A 446 -3.14 -7.72 -15.09
C ALA A 446 -4.38 -7.14 -14.37
N GLY A 447 -5.61 -7.36 -14.84
CA GLY A 447 -6.81 -6.85 -14.16
C GLY A 447 -7.30 -7.77 -13.03
N PRO A 448 -8.33 -7.35 -12.26
CA PRO A 448 -8.97 -8.22 -11.29
C PRO A 448 -9.42 -9.56 -11.91
N ILE A 449 -9.36 -10.64 -11.14
CA ILE A 449 -9.76 -11.98 -11.61
C ILE A 449 -11.24 -11.97 -12.01
N GLY A 450 -11.54 -12.44 -13.21
CA GLY A 450 -12.89 -12.47 -13.77
C GLY A 450 -13.31 -11.18 -14.48
N ALA A 451 -12.48 -10.13 -14.47
CA ALA A 451 -12.75 -8.90 -15.19
C ALA A 451 -12.93 -9.16 -16.70
N ASN A 452 -13.75 -8.33 -17.35
CA ASN A 452 -14.13 -8.47 -18.76
C ASN A 452 -14.82 -9.81 -19.09
N GLY A 453 -15.48 -10.44 -18.13
CA GLY A 453 -16.21 -11.70 -18.34
C GLY A 453 -15.33 -12.95 -18.37
N ASN A 454 -14.07 -12.86 -17.90
CA ASN A 454 -13.15 -14.00 -17.81
C ASN A 454 -13.46 -14.92 -16.62
N CYS A 455 -14.75 -15.26 -16.45
CA CYS A 455 -15.24 -16.19 -15.41
C CYS A 455 -14.66 -17.61 -15.57
N SER A 456 -14.13 -17.93 -16.77
CA SER A 456 -13.49 -19.22 -17.10
C SER A 456 -12.23 -19.54 -16.28
N VAL A 457 -11.68 -18.54 -15.56
CA VAL A 457 -10.64 -18.75 -14.56
C VAL A 457 -11.09 -19.78 -13.52
N CYS A 458 -12.33 -19.68 -13.04
CA CYS A 458 -12.90 -20.58 -12.04
C CYS A 458 -13.97 -21.52 -12.63
N HIS A 459 -14.83 -21.01 -13.52
CA HIS A 459 -16.01 -21.72 -14.00
C HIS A 459 -15.70 -22.50 -15.29
N THR A 460 -16.04 -23.80 -15.31
CA THR A 460 -15.91 -24.62 -16.52
C THR A 460 -17.10 -24.49 -17.46
N ALA A 461 -18.20 -23.89 -16.98
CA ALA A 461 -19.37 -23.52 -17.77
C ALA A 461 -19.45 -21.99 -17.94
N SER A 462 -20.16 -21.56 -18.99
CA SER A 462 -20.42 -20.14 -19.21
C SER A 462 -21.32 -19.59 -18.11
N VAL A 463 -20.89 -18.49 -17.50
CA VAL A 463 -21.65 -17.74 -16.50
C VAL A 463 -22.01 -16.38 -17.09
N THR A 464 -23.24 -15.94 -16.85
CA THR A 464 -23.70 -14.59 -17.16
C THR A 464 -24.29 -13.96 -15.91
N GLY A 465 -24.13 -12.64 -15.78
CA GLY A 465 -24.63 -11.84 -14.67
C GLY A 465 -23.62 -11.61 -13.54
N ASP A 466 -24.04 -10.73 -12.62
CA ASP A 466 -23.35 -10.40 -11.39
C ASP A 466 -23.57 -11.52 -10.35
N TRP A 467 -22.59 -12.40 -10.17
CA TRP A 467 -22.68 -13.49 -9.19
C TRP A 467 -22.04 -13.12 -7.85
N HIS A 468 -20.81 -12.60 -7.85
CA HIS A 468 -20.08 -12.34 -6.59
C HIS A 468 -20.38 -10.95 -6.01
N HIS A 469 -20.66 -9.97 -6.86
CA HIS A 469 -21.22 -8.68 -6.45
C HIS A 469 -21.78 -7.96 -7.68
N LYS A 470 -22.61 -6.94 -7.44
CA LYS A 470 -23.11 -6.07 -8.51
C LYS A 470 -21.98 -5.38 -9.28
N ASN A 471 -22.25 -5.02 -10.54
CA ASN A 471 -21.32 -4.35 -11.45
C ASN A 471 -20.02 -5.13 -11.76
N GLN A 472 -20.05 -6.45 -11.63
CA GLN A 472 -18.93 -7.33 -11.98
C GLN A 472 -18.71 -7.37 -13.51
N GLU A 473 -19.77 -7.25 -14.31
CA GLU A 473 -19.69 -7.27 -15.77
C GLU A 473 -19.19 -5.95 -16.41
N GLN A 474 -18.91 -4.92 -15.62
CA GLN A 474 -18.44 -3.65 -16.17
C GLN A 474 -17.09 -3.82 -16.87
N PRO A 475 -16.90 -3.24 -18.08
CA PRO A 475 -15.62 -3.29 -18.76
C PRO A 475 -14.51 -2.70 -17.88
N PHE A 476 -13.47 -3.49 -17.66
CA PHE A 476 -12.31 -3.05 -16.92
C PHE A 476 -11.45 -2.13 -17.79
N ILE A 477 -11.23 -0.91 -17.32
CA ILE A 477 -10.39 0.09 -17.99
C ILE A 477 -9.07 0.15 -17.23
N ALA A 478 -7.99 -0.34 -17.86
CA ALA A 478 -6.66 -0.22 -17.29
C ALA A 478 -6.22 1.25 -17.23
N PRO A 479 -5.66 1.72 -16.11
CA PRO A 479 -5.10 3.07 -16.04
C PRO A 479 -3.78 3.16 -16.80
N SER A 480 -3.39 4.37 -17.20
CA SER A 480 -2.00 4.63 -17.54
C SER A 480 -1.22 4.93 -16.26
N PHE A 481 -0.20 4.14 -15.91
CA PHE A 481 0.74 4.46 -14.82
C PHE A 481 1.68 5.64 -15.16
N ALA A 482 1.18 6.65 -15.89
CA ALA A 482 1.99 7.70 -16.50
C ALA A 482 2.68 8.59 -15.47
N ASN A 483 2.14 8.63 -14.25
CA ASN A 483 2.64 9.41 -13.13
C ASN A 483 3.67 8.66 -12.26
N ASP A 484 4.08 7.45 -12.64
CA ASP A 484 5.14 6.77 -11.90
C ASP A 484 6.51 7.41 -12.19
N PRO A 485 7.21 7.92 -11.16
CA PRO A 485 8.39 8.77 -11.33
C PRO A 485 9.65 7.98 -11.73
N LYS A 486 9.60 6.64 -11.73
CA LYS A 486 10.72 5.74 -12.06
C LYS A 486 10.31 4.70 -13.13
N ARG A 487 9.70 5.18 -14.22
CA ARG A 487 9.41 4.38 -15.43
C ARG A 487 10.67 3.97 -16.17
#